data_AF-A0A453KLV0-F1
#
_entry.id   AF-A0A453KLV0-F1
#
_cell.length_a   1.000
_cell.length_b   1.000
_cell.length_c   1.000
_cell.angle_alpha   90.00
_cell.angle_beta   90.00
_cell.angle_gamma   90.00
#
_symmetry.space_group_name_H-M   'P 1'
#
loop_
_entity.id
_entity.type
_entity.pdbx_description
1 polymer ?
#
loop_
_entity_poly.entity_id
_entity_poly.type
_entity_poly.pdbx_seq_one_letter_code
_entity_poly.pdbx_strand_id
1 'polypeptide(L)' 'MQFNDYINTIFASPPTVALIIAVVLDNTLDVRDAAKDRGMQWWERFRTFRGDSRNEEFYTLPFNLNRFFPPS' A
#
# COMPACT_ATOMS: atom_id res chain seq x y z
N MET A 1 4.86 -38.62 14.96
CA MET A 1 5.44 -37.50 15.74
C MET A 1 5.90 -36.35 14.84
N GLN A 2 6.64 -36.60 13.75
CA GLN A 2 7.16 -35.56 12.82
C GLN A 2 6.18 -34.46 12.38
N PHE A 3 4.92 -34.79 12.05
CA PHE A 3 3.94 -33.78 11.62
C PHE A 3 3.69 -32.69 12.67
N ASN A 4 3.56 -33.08 13.94
CA ASN A 4 3.33 -32.16 15.04
C ASN A 4 4.52 -31.22 15.23
N ASP A 5 5.74 -31.72 15.02
CA ASP A 5 6.97 -30.95 15.18
C ASP A 5 7.10 -29.87 14.11
N TYR A 6 6.69 -30.14 12.87
CA TYR A 6 6.63 -29.13 11.81
C TYR A 6 5.65 -28.01 12.15
N ILE A 7 4.45 -28.36 12.60
CA ILE A 7 3.42 -27.39 12.98
C ILE A 7 3.88 -26.55 14.17
N ASN A 8 4.43 -27.18 15.21
CA ASN A 8 4.95 -26.48 16.38
C ASN A 8 6.09 -25.53 16.03
N THR A 9 6.98 -25.89 15.11
CA THR A 9 8.09 -25.02 14.68
C THR A 9 7.57 -23.72 14.05
N ILE A 10 6.54 -23.82 13.20
CA ILE A 10 5.94 -22.66 12.53
C ILE A 10 5.24 -21.76 13.55
N PHE A 11 4.44 -22.33 14.45
CA PHE A 11 3.67 -21.55 15.43
C PHE A 11 4.47 -21.11 16.67
N ALA A 12 5.65 -21.70 16.93
CA ALA A 12 6.55 -21.23 17.98
C ALA A 12 7.36 -19.99 17.57
N SER A 13 7.46 -19.67 16.28
CA SER A 13 8.19 -18.52 15.75
C SER A 13 7.32 -17.24 15.78
N PRO A 14 7.61 -16.26 16.65
CA PRO A 14 6.86 -15.02 16.71
C PRO A 14 6.77 -14.25 15.37
N PRO A 15 7.86 -14.09 14.58
CA PRO A 15 7.75 -13.39 13.30
C PRO A 15 6.90 -14.16 12.28
N THR A 16 6.93 -15.49 12.31
CA THR A 16 6.12 -16.32 11.40
C THR A 16 4.63 -16.20 11.73
N VAL A 17 4.26 -16.23 13.01
CA VAL A 17 2.86 -16.02 13.44
C VAL A 17 2.40 -14.60 13.10
N ALA A 18 3.24 -13.58 13.34
CA ALA A 18 2.92 -12.20 12.99
C ALA A 18 2.68 -12.03 11.48
N LEU A 19 3.50 -12.66 10.64
CA LEU A 19 3.33 -12.64 9.18
C LEU A 19 2.01 -13.30 8.76
N ILE A 20 1.67 -14.46 9.33
CA ILE A 20 0.41 -15.14 9.04
C ILE A 20 -0.78 -14.23 9.39
N ILE A 21 -0.77 -13.62 10.57
CA ILE A 21 -1.84 -12.71 11.00
C ILE A 21 -1.94 -11.50 10.07
N ALA A 22 -0.81 -10.89 9.71
CA ALA A 22 -0.78 -9.74 8.80
C ALA A 22 -1.38 -10.09 7.43
N VAL A 23 -1.00 -11.24 6.85
CA VAL A 23 -1.54 -11.71 5.57
C VAL A 23 -3.04 -11.96 5.66
N VAL A 24 -3.53 -12.59 6.74
CA VAL A 24 -4.96 -12.80 6.93
C VAL A 24 -5.70 -11.46 6.99
N LEU A 25 -5.20 -10.51 7.77
CA LEU A 25 -5.81 -9.18 7.90
C LEU A 25 -5.80 -8.42 6.57
N ASP A 26 -4.70 -8.45 5.82
CA ASP A 26 -4.59 -7.77 4.51
C ASP A 26 -5.59 -8.32 3.48
N ASN A 27 -5.96 -9.60 3.58
CA ASN A 27 -6.88 -10.26 2.64
C ASN A 27 -8.36 -10.22 3.09
N THR A 28 -8.63 -10.00 4.38
CA THR A 28 -9.99 -10.10 4.92
C THR A 28 -10.58 -8.75 5.34
N LEU A 29 -9.75 -7.74 5.62
CA LEU A 29 -10.23 -6.40 5.90
C LEU A 29 -10.77 -5.76 4.61
N ASP A 30 -11.99 -5.22 4.68
CA ASP A 30 -12.60 -4.52 3.55
C ASP A 30 -11.80 -3.24 3.21
N VAL A 31 -11.27 -3.21 2.00
CA VAL A 31 -10.44 -2.12 1.49
C VAL A 31 -11.26 -0.83 1.29
N ARG A 32 -12.59 -0.93 1.08
CA ARG A 32 -13.43 0.23 0.78
C ARG A 32 -13.48 1.23 1.92
N ASP A 33 -13.65 0.78 3.16
CA ASP A 33 -13.68 1.67 4.32
C ASP A 33 -12.26 1.95 4.85
N ALA A 34 -11.30 1.04 4.61
CA ALA A 34 -9.90 1.24 4.97
C ALA A 34 -9.23 2.43 4.24
N ALA A 35 -9.74 2.85 3.08
CA ALA A 35 -9.24 4.04 2.38
C ALA A 35 -9.34 5.31 3.25
N LYS A 36 -10.40 5.42 4.06
CA LYS A 36 -10.58 6.54 4.99
C LYS A 36 -9.54 6.52 6.10
N ASP A 37 -9.32 5.38 6.73
CA ASP A 37 -8.38 5.23 7.85
C ASP A 37 -6.91 5.28 7.42
N ARG A 38 -6.60 4.90 6.17
CA ARG A 38 -5.26 4.99 5.58
C ARG A 38 -4.89 6.39 5.09
N GLY A 39 -5.78 7.38 5.27
CA GLY A 39 -5.54 8.75 4.82
C GLY A 39 -5.56 8.91 3.29
N MET A 40 -6.18 7.99 2.55
CA MET A 40 -6.24 8.08 1.08
C MET A 40 -6.98 9.34 0.62
N GLN A 41 -7.92 9.85 1.42
CA GLN A 41 -8.60 11.13 1.17
C GLN A 41 -7.62 12.32 1.14
N TRP A 42 -6.55 12.27 1.94
CA TRP A 42 -5.49 13.28 1.89
C TRP A 42 -4.68 13.13 0.59
N TRP A 43 -4.27 11.90 0.26
CA TRP A 43 -3.50 11.60 -0.94
C TRP A 43 -4.26 11.81 -2.25
N GLU A 44 -5.60 11.76 -2.24
CA GLU A 44 -6.47 11.87 -3.42
C GLU A 44 -6.13 13.08 -4.31
N ARG A 45 -5.88 14.24 -3.69
CA ARG A 45 -5.54 15.50 -4.38
C ARG A 45 -4.19 15.46 -5.10
N PHE A 46 -3.30 14.56 -4.69
CA PHE A 46 -1.95 14.42 -5.23
C PHE A 46 -1.86 13.34 -6.33
N ARG A 47 -2.93 12.58 -6.55
CA ARG A 47 -2.96 11.50 -7.55
C ARG A 47 -3.16 11.99 -8.98
N THR A 48 -3.59 13.24 -9.16
CA THR A 48 -3.83 13.85 -10.47
C THR A 48 -3.14 15.19 -10.56
N PHE A 49 -2.63 15.54 -11.75
CA PHE A 49 -1.90 16.78 -11.98
C PHE A 49 -2.70 18.04 -11.64
N ARG A 50 -4.02 18.02 -11.83
CA ARG A 50 -4.94 19.14 -11.55
C ARG A 50 -5.75 18.97 -10.26
N GLY A 51 -5.46 17.94 -9.47
CA GLY A 51 -6.20 17.64 -8.24
C GLY A 51 -5.94 18.62 -7.09
N ASP A 52 -4.95 19.49 -7.24
CA ASP A 52 -4.55 20.47 -6.23
C ASP A 52 -4.01 21.73 -6.92
N SER A 53 -4.14 22.91 -6.28
CA SER A 53 -3.77 24.21 -6.86
C SER A 53 -2.26 24.47 -6.94
N ARG A 54 -1.43 23.46 -6.65
CA ARG A 54 0.03 23.57 -6.70
C ARG A 54 0.55 23.60 -8.13
N ASN A 55 1.70 24.26 -8.29
CA ASN A 55 2.30 24.62 -9.57
C ASN A 55 2.74 23.40 -10.41
N GLU A 56 2.76 23.53 -11.74
CA GLU A 56 3.18 22.47 -12.68
C GLU A 56 4.60 21.94 -12.41
N GLU A 57 5.45 22.76 -11.79
CA GLU A 57 6.79 22.38 -11.32
C GLU A 57 6.77 21.22 -10.32
N PHE A 58 5.75 21.14 -9.45
CA PHE A 58 5.67 20.07 -8.44
C PHE A 58 5.46 18.70 -9.09
N TYR A 59 4.76 18.66 -10.22
CA TYR A 59 4.46 17.42 -10.93
C TYR A 59 5.38 17.18 -12.14
N THR A 60 6.40 18.02 -12.32
CA THR A 60 7.36 17.87 -13.43
C THR A 60 8.18 16.60 -13.25
N LEU A 61 8.06 15.67 -14.19
CA LEU A 61 8.83 14.43 -14.18
C LEU A 61 10.32 14.68 -14.46
N PRO A 62 11.22 13.93 -13.80
CA PRO A 62 12.66 14.00 -14.08
C PRO A 62 12.95 13.56 -15.52
N PHE A 63 14.12 13.95 -16.03
CA PHE A 63 14.58 13.61 -17.39
C PHE A 63 13.63 14.04 -18.53
N ASN A 64 12.84 15.09 -18.31
CA ASN A 64 11.90 15.64 -19.30
C ASN A 64 10.85 14.61 -19.78
N LEU A 65 10.48 13.65 -18.92
CA LEU A 65 9.51 12.60 -19.24
C LEU A 65 8.08 13.12 -19.47
N ASN A 66 7.78 14.37 -19.09
CA ASN A 66 6.49 15.03 -19.37
C ASN A 66 6.17 15.06 -20.88
N ARG A 67 7.18 14.96 -21.75
CA ARG A 67 6.98 14.81 -23.21
C ARG A 67 6.24 13.53 -23.59
N PHE A 68 6.44 12.46 -22.84
CA PHE A 68 5.83 11.14 -23.09
C PHE A 68 4.59 10.91 -22.24
N PHE A 69 4.49 11.60 -21.10
CA PHE A 69 3.36 11.53 -20.17
C PHE A 69 2.83 12.95 -19.92
N PRO A 70 2.12 13.53 -20.89
CA PRO A 70 1.62 14.89 -20.75
C PRO A 70 0.59 14.98 -19.60
N PRO A 71 0.62 16.07 -18.82
CA PRO A 71 -0.39 16.31 -17.79
C PRO A 71 -1.78 16.40 -18.43
N SER A 72 -2.65 15.45 -18.11
CA SER A 72 -4.05 15.42 -18.56
C SER A 72 -4.91 16.34 -17.70
#